data_AF-A0A0F9D9U3-F1
#
_entry.id   AF-A0A0F9D9U3-F1
#
_cell.length_a   1.000
_cell.length_b   1.000
_cell.length_c   1.000
_cell.angle_alpha   90.00
_cell.angle_beta   90.00
_cell.angle_gamma   90.00
#
_symmetry.space_group_name_H-M   'P 1'
#
loop_
_entity.id
_entity.type
_entity.pdbx_description
1 polymer ?
#
loop_
_entity_poly.entity_id
_entity_poly.type
_entity_poly.pdbx_seq_one_letter_code
_entity_poly.pdbx_strand_id
1 'polypeptide(L)'
;GVEDIDVTESVQIGGAETVVRHVDASENTYTIGGATMGGQIHLVAGSDTLSDDDWSGIVLNGWLCGATIAQWDAVYLDDTTNEWAIADADLAGTFPARGLAIAACTDGNPGVILVQGVIRNDAWTWAANGSTLFLSDTGTGSSWTVTAPSTTGDAVQIIGFTINDDQAYFNFAGHYLEVE
;
A
#
# COMPACT_ATOMS: atom_id res chain seq x y z
N GLY A 1 -11.51 -5.25 -47.99
CA GLY A 1 -10.62 -4.62 -47.00
C GLY A 1 -11.48 -4.27 -45.84
N VAL A 2 -11.16 -4.78 -44.65
CA VAL A 2 -11.79 -4.28 -43.43
C VAL A 2 -11.00 -3.03 -43.09
N GLU A 3 -11.66 -1.89 -43.18
CA GLU A 3 -11.10 -0.59 -42.81
C GLU A 3 -11.09 -0.53 -41.28
N ASP A 4 -9.92 -0.27 -40.71
CA ASP A 4 -9.78 -0.04 -39.27
C ASP A 4 -10.60 1.19 -38.91
N ILE A 5 -11.53 1.04 -37.96
CA ILE A 5 -12.35 2.15 -37.47
C ILE A 5 -11.52 2.87 -36.42
N ASP A 6 -10.90 3.98 -36.82
CA ASP A 6 -10.24 4.91 -35.92
C ASP A 6 -11.34 5.75 -35.21
N VAL A 7 -11.73 5.35 -34.00
CA VAL A 7 -12.85 5.97 -33.26
C VAL A 7 -12.37 7.29 -32.64
N THR A 8 -12.26 8.34 -33.46
CA THR A 8 -12.15 9.73 -32.98
C THR A 8 -13.51 10.45 -32.93
N GLU A 9 -14.61 9.80 -33.34
CA GLU A 9 -15.96 10.37 -33.31
C GLU A 9 -16.94 9.49 -32.53
N SER A 10 -17.83 10.14 -31.76
CA SER A 10 -18.87 9.52 -30.95
C SER A 10 -19.79 8.63 -31.78
N VAL A 11 -19.97 7.37 -31.36
CA VAL A 11 -20.89 6.42 -32.02
C VAL A 11 -22.29 6.52 -31.41
N GLN A 12 -23.30 6.81 -32.23
CA GLN A 12 -24.70 6.79 -31.82
C GLN A 12 -25.26 5.36 -31.94
N ILE A 13 -25.71 4.76 -30.84
CA ILE A 13 -26.45 3.48 -30.87
C ILE A 13 -27.86 3.74 -30.34
N GLY A 14 -28.87 3.53 -31.20
CA GLY A 14 -30.27 3.66 -30.81
C GLY A 14 -30.75 5.09 -30.52
N GLY A 15 -30.03 6.12 -30.96
CA GLY A 15 -30.40 7.52 -30.76
C GLY A 15 -29.99 8.12 -29.41
N ALA A 16 -29.20 7.39 -28.62
CA ALA A 16 -28.46 7.94 -27.49
C ALA A 16 -26.99 8.11 -27.87
N GLU A 17 -26.39 9.23 -27.45
CA GLU A 17 -24.94 9.40 -27.45
C GLU A 17 -24.33 8.45 -26.42
N THR A 18 -23.93 7.27 -26.89
CA THR A 18 -23.12 6.37 -26.09
C THR A 18 -21.67 6.78 -26.33
N VAL A 19 -21.09 7.54 -25.39
CA VAL A 19 -19.64 7.62 -25.32
C VAL A 19 -19.15 6.24 -24.89
N VAL A 20 -18.94 5.34 -25.85
CA VAL A 20 -18.07 4.19 -25.66
C VAL A 20 -16.67 4.78 -25.53
N ARG A 21 -16.31 5.19 -24.31
CA ARG A 21 -14.89 5.22 -23.96
C ARG A 21 -14.49 3.76 -24.05
N HIS A 22 -13.90 3.36 -25.17
CA HIS A 22 -13.05 2.19 -25.18
C HIS A 22 -12.09 2.42 -24.00
N VAL A 23 -12.37 1.76 -22.87
CA VAL A 23 -11.31 1.42 -21.94
C VAL A 23 -10.51 0.45 -22.78
N ASP A 24 -9.45 0.95 -23.41
CA ASP A 24 -8.55 0.08 -24.13
C ASP A 24 -8.02 -0.91 -23.10
N ALA A 25 -8.43 -2.17 -23.21
CA ALA A 25 -8.04 -3.22 -22.28
C ALA A 25 -6.54 -3.54 -22.36
N SER A 26 -5.80 -2.90 -23.28
CA SER A 26 -4.35 -2.96 -23.37
C SER A 26 -3.63 -1.87 -22.57
N GLU A 27 -4.34 -0.88 -22.01
CA GLU A 27 -3.75 0.17 -21.18
C GLU A 27 -3.77 -0.20 -19.69
N ASN A 28 -2.59 -0.36 -19.08
CA ASN A 28 -2.43 -0.66 -17.65
C ASN A 28 -2.64 0.55 -16.71
N THR A 29 -2.85 1.75 -17.27
CA THR A 29 -2.95 2.99 -16.49
C THR A 29 -4.09 3.86 -17.01
N TYR A 30 -5.14 4.02 -16.19
CA TYR A 30 -6.29 4.86 -16.52
C TYR A 30 -6.32 6.10 -15.63
N THR A 31 -6.14 7.29 -16.20
CA THR A 31 -6.18 8.56 -15.44
C THR A 31 -7.56 9.20 -15.55
N ILE A 32 -8.28 9.28 -14.42
CA ILE A 32 -9.57 10.00 -14.35
C ILE A 32 -9.33 11.42 -13.83
N GLY A 33 -8.78 12.29 -14.68
CA GLY A 33 -8.55 13.69 -14.35
C GLY A 33 -9.76 14.58 -14.71
N GLY A 34 -10.40 15.19 -13.72
CA GLY A 34 -11.41 16.25 -13.95
C GLY A 34 -12.74 15.81 -14.58
N ALA A 35 -12.98 14.50 -14.73
CA ALA A 35 -14.23 13.99 -15.26
C ALA A 35 -15.35 14.04 -14.20
N THR A 36 -16.52 14.58 -14.56
CA THR A 36 -17.72 14.42 -13.74
C THR A 36 -18.30 13.03 -14.00
N MET A 37 -18.30 12.17 -12.98
CA MET A 37 -18.95 10.85 -13.06
C MET A 37 -20.35 10.95 -12.47
N GLY A 38 -21.37 10.59 -13.26
CA GLY A 38 -22.77 10.57 -12.79
C GLY A 38 -23.11 9.40 -11.86
N GLY A 39 -22.13 8.55 -11.52
CA GLY A 39 -22.28 7.32 -10.72
C GLY A 39 -21.17 7.16 -9.67
N GLN A 40 -21.17 6.03 -8.96
CA GLN A 40 -20.18 5.71 -7.93
C GLN A 40 -18.86 5.24 -8.55
N ILE A 41 -17.73 5.63 -7.95
CA ILE A 41 -16.42 5.02 -8.19
C ILE A 41 -16.22 3.96 -7.10
N HIS A 42 -16.00 2.70 -7.50
CA HIS A 42 -15.61 1.64 -6.57
C HIS A 42 -14.10 1.42 -6.69
N LEU A 43 -13.36 1.63 -5.61
CA LEU A 43 -11.95 1.27 -5.52
C LEU A 43 -11.88 -0.16 -4.96
N VAL A 44 -11.45 -1.10 -5.78
CA VAL A 44 -11.36 -2.51 -5.40
C VAL A 44 -9.88 -2.85 -5.19
N ALA A 45 -9.47 -3.01 -3.93
CA ALA A 45 -8.18 -3.58 -3.59
C ALA A 45 -8.28 -5.11 -3.70
N GLY A 46 -8.40 -5.60 -4.93
CA GLY A 46 -8.40 -7.03 -5.24
C GLY A 46 -6.98 -7.59 -5.17
N SER A 47 -6.86 -8.84 -4.74
CA SER A 47 -5.59 -9.54 -4.67
C SER A 47 -5.45 -10.66 -5.71
N ASP A 48 -6.55 -11.04 -6.36
CA ASP A 48 -6.62 -12.12 -7.35
C ASP A 48 -5.74 -11.89 -8.59
N THR A 49 -5.34 -10.65 -8.85
CA THR A 49 -4.48 -10.28 -10.00
C THR A 49 -3.06 -9.88 -9.60
N LEU A 50 -2.77 -9.75 -8.30
CA LEU A 50 -1.44 -9.35 -7.84
C LEU A 50 -0.44 -10.47 -8.13
N SER A 51 0.71 -10.13 -8.69
CA SER A 51 1.84 -11.08 -8.80
C SER A 51 2.61 -11.18 -7.48
N ASP A 52 3.66 -11.99 -7.47
CA ASP A 52 4.66 -11.93 -6.41
C ASP A 52 5.24 -10.50 -6.30
N ASP A 53 5.56 -10.09 -5.07
CA ASP A 53 6.02 -8.75 -4.70
C ASP A 53 5.17 -7.58 -5.23
N ASP A 54 3.85 -7.78 -5.33
CA ASP A 54 2.92 -6.81 -5.90
C ASP A 54 1.88 -6.33 -4.88
N TRP A 55 1.25 -5.20 -5.18
CA TRP A 55 0.35 -4.52 -4.25
C TRP A 55 -0.78 -3.76 -4.95
N SER A 56 -1.89 -3.54 -4.23
CA SER A 56 -2.96 -2.63 -4.64
C SER A 56 -3.39 -1.77 -3.46
N GLY A 57 -3.49 -0.45 -3.66
CA GLY A 57 -3.90 0.44 -2.57
C GLY A 57 -3.59 1.91 -2.76
N ILE A 58 -3.55 2.62 -1.64
CA ILE A 58 -3.27 4.06 -1.53
C ILE A 58 -1.82 4.22 -1.08
N VAL A 59 -1.06 5.03 -1.82
CA VAL A 59 0.33 5.35 -1.51
C VAL A 59 0.54 6.84 -1.29
N LEU A 60 1.55 7.17 -0.49
CA LEU A 60 2.13 8.50 -0.38
C LEU A 60 3.46 8.54 -1.15
N ASN A 61 3.61 9.57 -1.98
CA ASN A 61 4.79 9.82 -2.80
C ASN A 61 5.36 11.21 -2.51
N GLY A 62 6.64 11.41 -2.84
CA GLY A 62 7.27 12.74 -2.89
C GLY A 62 8.07 13.15 -1.66
N TRP A 63 8.18 12.27 -0.65
CA TRP A 63 9.05 12.45 0.51
C TRP A 63 10.28 11.56 0.37
N LEU A 64 11.43 12.03 0.87
CA LEU A 64 12.69 11.30 0.78
C LEU A 64 12.79 10.27 1.90
N CYS A 65 13.57 9.22 1.68
CA CYS A 65 14.02 8.32 2.72
C CYS A 65 15.27 8.90 3.38
N GLY A 66 15.37 8.85 4.72
CA GLY A 66 16.52 9.34 5.49
C GLY A 66 17.55 8.24 5.79
N ALA A 67 17.33 7.03 5.28
CA ALA A 67 18.20 5.87 5.41
C ALA A 67 17.94 4.88 4.27
N THR A 68 18.70 3.78 4.24
CA THR A 68 18.32 2.60 3.45
C THR A 68 17.11 1.94 4.09
N ILE A 69 16.01 1.89 3.36
CA ILE A 69 14.75 1.23 3.75
C ILE A 69 14.49 0.13 2.73
N ALA A 70 14.28 -1.09 3.20
CA ALA A 70 13.99 -2.20 2.32
C ALA A 70 12.54 -2.18 1.84
N GLN A 71 12.27 -2.90 0.76
CA GLN A 71 10.90 -3.21 0.39
C GLN A 71 10.20 -3.94 1.55
N TRP A 72 8.96 -3.54 1.82
CA TRP A 72 8.10 -4.03 2.90
C TRP A 72 8.50 -3.62 4.31
N ASP A 73 9.50 -2.74 4.48
CA ASP A 73 9.77 -2.16 5.80
C ASP A 73 8.66 -1.18 6.22
N ALA A 74 8.24 -1.28 7.47
CA ALA A 74 7.37 -0.31 8.10
C ALA A 74 8.13 0.98 8.38
N VAL A 75 7.50 2.11 8.05
CA VAL A 75 8.12 3.44 8.16
C VAL A 75 7.28 4.38 9.00
N TYR A 76 7.95 5.31 9.66
CA TYR A 76 7.36 6.51 10.24
C TYR A 76 7.96 7.75 9.55
N LEU A 77 7.27 8.88 9.70
CA LEU A 77 7.79 10.16 9.21
C LEU A 77 8.55 10.83 10.35
N ASP A 78 9.85 10.98 10.20
CA ASP A 78 10.70 11.69 11.15
C ASP A 78 10.39 13.19 11.11
N ASP A 79 10.02 13.76 12.26
CA ASP A 79 9.58 15.15 12.37
C ASP A 79 10.74 16.16 12.38
N THR A 80 11.96 15.67 12.57
CA THR A 80 13.18 16.45 12.66
C THR A 80 13.84 16.59 11.29
N THR A 81 13.95 15.49 10.54
CA THR A 81 14.52 15.49 9.18
C THR A 81 13.47 15.66 8.08
N ASN A 82 12.19 15.43 8.37
CA ASN A 82 11.10 15.41 7.38
C ASN A 82 11.30 14.32 6.31
N GLU A 83 11.76 13.14 6.73
CA GLU A 83 12.07 12.01 5.87
C GLU A 83 11.44 10.72 6.41
N TRP A 84 11.23 9.75 5.52
CA TRP A 84 10.85 8.41 5.94
C TRP A 84 12.03 7.74 6.64
N ALA A 85 11.75 7.14 7.79
CA ALA A 85 12.68 6.32 8.55
C ALA A 85 11.97 5.03 9.01
N ILE A 86 12.75 4.01 9.37
CA ILE A 86 12.22 2.70 9.76
C ILE A 86 11.52 2.82 11.12
N ALA A 87 10.27 2.36 11.18
CA ALA A 87 9.50 2.32 12.41
C ALA A 87 9.91 1.10 13.25
N ASP A 88 9.89 1.29 14.57
CA ASP A 88 10.28 0.28 15.54
C ASP A 88 9.40 0.44 16.78
N ALA A 89 8.82 -0.65 17.30
CA ALA A 89 7.95 -0.60 18.46
C ALA A 89 8.69 -0.38 19.79
N ASP A 90 9.99 -0.70 19.89
CA ASP A 90 10.80 -0.58 21.13
C ASP A 90 11.68 0.68 21.13
N LEU A 91 11.49 1.59 20.17
CA LEU A 91 12.28 2.81 20.10
C LEU A 91 11.39 4.06 20.18
N ALA A 92 11.46 4.74 21.33
CA ALA A 92 10.71 5.96 21.57
C ALA A 92 10.94 7.00 20.46
N GLY A 93 9.84 7.45 19.85
CA GLY A 93 9.86 8.43 18.76
C GLY A 93 9.92 7.83 17.35
N THR A 94 10.11 6.53 17.19
CA THR A 94 10.06 5.85 15.88
C THR A 94 8.75 5.09 15.62
N PHE A 95 7.87 5.05 16.62
CA PHE A 95 6.47 4.66 16.48
C PHE A 95 5.56 5.89 16.62
N PRO A 96 4.36 5.88 16.02
CA PRO A 96 3.77 4.75 15.30
C PRO A 96 4.18 4.71 13.83
N ALA A 97 4.20 3.51 13.23
CA ALA A 97 4.29 3.35 11.79
C ALA A 97 3.14 4.07 11.06
N ARG A 98 3.44 4.55 9.85
CA ARG A 98 2.52 5.26 8.94
C ARG A 98 2.33 4.56 7.61
N GLY A 99 3.16 3.59 7.27
CA GLY A 99 3.02 2.81 6.05
C GLY A 99 4.13 1.78 5.88
N LEU A 100 4.11 1.10 4.73
CA LEU A 100 5.19 0.22 4.27
C LEU A 100 5.84 0.79 3.01
N ALA A 101 7.16 0.70 2.91
CA ALA A 101 7.85 0.99 1.66
C ALA A 101 7.52 -0.09 0.62
N ILE A 102 6.94 0.27 -0.53
CA ILE A 102 6.58 -0.72 -1.58
C ILE A 102 7.76 -1.12 -2.47
N ALA A 103 8.88 -0.42 -2.32
CA ALA A 103 10.14 -0.65 -3.00
C ALA A 103 11.27 -0.13 -2.12
N ALA A 104 12.46 -0.71 -2.27
CA ALA A 104 13.62 -0.22 -1.54
C ALA A 104 13.97 1.22 -1.94
N CYS A 105 14.38 2.02 -0.96
CA CYS A 105 14.94 3.35 -1.17
C CYS A 105 16.19 3.55 -0.32
N THR A 106 17.00 4.53 -0.70
CA THR A 106 18.21 4.93 0.04
C THR A 106 18.12 6.39 0.45
N ASP A 107 18.98 6.78 1.38
CA ASP A 107 19.07 8.16 1.88
C ASP A 107 19.05 9.20 0.74
N GLY A 108 18.25 10.25 0.91
CA GLY A 108 18.03 11.32 -0.05
C GLY A 108 17.25 10.95 -1.32
N ASN A 109 16.77 9.71 -1.45
CA ASN A 109 15.96 9.27 -2.60
C ASN A 109 14.47 9.18 -2.24
N PRO A 110 13.55 9.45 -3.18
CA PRO A 110 12.11 9.37 -2.92
C PRO A 110 11.67 7.96 -2.51
N GLY A 111 10.88 7.87 -1.45
CA GLY A 111 10.15 6.67 -1.07
C GLY A 111 8.73 6.67 -1.64
N VAL A 112 8.20 5.47 -1.89
CA VAL A 112 6.77 5.25 -2.15
C VAL A 112 6.22 4.39 -1.02
N ILE A 113 5.24 4.92 -0.29
CA ILE A 113 4.79 4.32 0.97
C ILE A 113 3.33 3.93 0.87
N LEU A 114 3.01 2.64 1.00
CA LEU A 114 1.65 2.13 1.12
C LEU A 114 1.08 2.45 2.50
N VAL A 115 -0.03 3.21 2.53
CA VAL A 115 -0.72 3.56 3.78
C VAL A 115 -1.98 2.72 4.02
N GLN A 116 -2.56 2.18 2.94
CA GLN A 116 -3.69 1.28 2.99
C GLN A 116 -3.74 0.44 1.73
N GLY A 117 -3.91 -0.88 1.84
CA GLY A 117 -4.00 -1.74 0.66
C GLY A 117 -3.75 -3.20 0.95
N VAL A 118 -3.63 -3.99 -0.12
CA VAL A 118 -3.25 -5.40 -0.07
C VAL A 118 -1.85 -5.54 -0.67
N ILE A 119 -1.00 -6.34 -0.04
CA ILE A 119 0.29 -6.78 -0.59
C ILE A 119 0.24 -8.30 -0.74
N ARG A 120 0.88 -8.79 -1.81
CA ARG A 120 1.16 -10.19 -2.04
C ARG A 120 2.68 -10.44 -2.10
N ASN A 121 3.14 -11.50 -1.47
CA ASN A 121 4.52 -11.98 -1.58
C ASN A 121 4.54 -13.51 -1.36
N ASP A 122 5.04 -14.26 -2.34
CA ASP A 122 5.06 -15.73 -2.37
C ASP A 122 6.13 -16.34 -1.42
N ALA A 123 7.02 -15.51 -0.86
CA ALA A 123 7.97 -15.91 0.18
C ALA A 123 7.40 -15.79 1.59
N TRP A 124 6.22 -15.20 1.76
CA TRP A 124 5.50 -15.22 3.03
C TRP A 124 4.88 -16.59 3.27
N THR A 125 4.84 -17.01 4.53
CA THR A 125 4.23 -18.28 4.92
C THR A 125 3.43 -18.06 6.20
N TRP A 126 2.23 -17.52 6.09
CA TRP A 126 1.37 -17.31 7.25
C TRP A 126 0.76 -18.61 7.74
N ALA A 127 0.71 -18.83 9.05
CA ALA A 127 0.14 -20.06 9.62
C ALA A 127 -1.41 -20.04 9.64
N ALA A 128 -2.02 -18.86 9.57
CA ALA A 128 -3.47 -18.70 9.64
C ALA A 128 -3.96 -17.40 9.00
N ASN A 129 -5.06 -17.49 8.26
CA ASN A 129 -5.80 -16.36 7.71
C ASN A 129 -6.45 -15.56 8.84
N GLY A 130 -6.46 -14.24 8.70
CA GLY A 130 -7.03 -13.31 9.69
C GLY A 130 -6.14 -13.05 10.90
N SER A 131 -4.88 -13.50 10.88
CA SER A 131 -3.90 -13.19 11.92
C SER A 131 -3.64 -11.70 11.94
N THR A 132 -3.64 -11.09 13.13
CA THR A 132 -3.34 -9.67 13.30
C THR A 132 -1.86 -9.42 13.04
N LEU A 133 -1.55 -8.36 12.30
CA LEU A 133 -0.19 -7.90 12.07
C LEU A 133 0.09 -6.68 12.95
N PHE A 134 1.22 -6.73 13.63
CA PHE A 134 1.71 -5.69 14.54
C PHE A 134 3.00 -5.08 14.01
N LEU A 135 3.26 -3.82 14.36
CA LEU A 135 4.62 -3.26 14.30
C LEU A 135 5.53 -4.11 15.20
N SER A 136 6.75 -4.38 14.72
CA SER A 136 7.75 -5.19 15.42
C SER A 136 8.67 -4.34 16.30
N ASP A 137 9.16 -4.92 17.38
CA ASP A 137 10.18 -4.39 18.30
C ASP A 137 11.62 -4.59 17.81
N THR A 138 11.80 -5.21 16.63
CA THR A 138 13.13 -5.53 16.09
C THR A 138 13.63 -4.47 15.08
N GLY A 139 12.72 -3.68 14.50
CA GLY A 139 13.03 -2.70 13.46
C GLY A 139 13.40 -3.31 12.10
N THR A 140 14.49 -2.85 11.49
CA THR A 140 14.92 -3.11 10.09
C THR A 140 14.85 -4.58 9.66
N GLY A 141 14.22 -4.85 8.50
CA GLY A 141 14.18 -6.18 7.87
C GLY A 141 13.20 -7.18 8.52
N SER A 142 12.61 -6.83 9.66
CA SER A 142 11.52 -7.55 10.31
C SER A 142 10.65 -6.55 11.08
N SER A 143 10.29 -5.46 10.42
CA SER A 143 9.64 -4.29 11.03
C SER A 143 8.16 -4.51 11.36
N TRP A 144 7.64 -5.71 11.12
CA TRP A 144 6.31 -6.13 11.53
C TRP A 144 6.24 -7.65 11.71
N THR A 145 5.21 -8.10 12.43
CA THR A 145 5.11 -9.48 12.94
C THR A 145 3.66 -9.87 13.26
N VAL A 146 3.40 -11.17 13.43
CA VAL A 146 2.12 -11.70 13.95
C VAL A 146 2.09 -11.83 15.48
N THR A 147 3.22 -11.55 16.15
CA THR A 147 3.33 -11.59 17.61
C THR A 147 3.36 -10.17 18.13
N ALA A 148 2.37 -9.77 18.93
CA ALA A 148 2.38 -8.45 19.54
C ALA A 148 3.64 -8.24 20.42
N PRO A 149 4.27 -7.05 20.36
CA PRO A 149 5.26 -6.64 21.36
C PRO A 149 4.70 -6.77 22.78
N SER A 150 5.57 -7.07 23.75
CA SER A 150 5.15 -7.44 25.11
C SER A 150 6.08 -6.97 26.23
N THR A 151 7.15 -6.25 25.87
CA THR A 151 8.07 -5.66 26.85
C THR A 151 7.55 -4.29 27.26
N THR A 152 7.66 -3.95 28.55
CA THR A 152 7.29 -2.63 29.06
C THR A 152 8.01 -1.51 28.29
N GLY A 153 7.24 -0.55 27.80
CA GLY A 153 7.73 0.54 26.94
C GLY A 153 7.49 0.30 25.44
N ASP A 154 7.23 -0.93 25.01
CA ASP A 154 6.95 -1.24 23.61
C ASP A 154 5.58 -0.70 23.18
N ALA A 155 5.50 -0.27 21.92
CA ALA A 155 4.26 0.09 21.25
C ALA A 155 3.57 -1.14 20.62
N VAL A 156 2.40 -1.52 21.14
CA VAL A 156 1.49 -2.46 20.50
C VAL A 156 0.64 -1.71 19.47
N GLN A 157 1.15 -1.63 18.23
CA GLN A 157 0.43 -1.06 17.09
C GLN A 157 -0.05 -2.15 16.14
N ILE A 158 -1.35 -2.23 15.90
CA ILE A 158 -1.91 -3.03 14.81
C ILE A 158 -1.72 -2.27 13.49
N ILE A 159 -1.18 -2.94 12.48
CA ILE A 159 -0.94 -2.37 11.15
C ILE A 159 -1.74 -3.04 10.04
N GLY A 160 -2.37 -4.19 10.32
CA GLY A 160 -3.06 -4.97 9.31
C GLY A 160 -3.48 -6.36 9.79
N PHE A 161 -3.81 -7.23 8.82
CA PHE A 161 -4.10 -8.64 9.06
C PHE A 161 -3.82 -9.49 7.81
N THR A 162 -3.56 -10.77 8.00
CA THR A 162 -3.35 -11.74 6.90
C THR A 162 -4.67 -12.09 6.21
N ILE A 163 -4.67 -12.19 4.89
CA ILE A 163 -5.83 -12.62 4.09
C ILE A 163 -5.74 -14.12 3.79
N ASN A 164 -4.58 -14.56 3.34
CA ASN A 164 -4.20 -15.96 3.08
C ASN A 164 -2.68 -16.10 3.24
N ASP A 165 -2.11 -17.24 2.84
CA ASP A 165 -0.70 -17.60 3.06
C ASP A 165 0.30 -16.58 2.47
N ASP A 166 -0.06 -15.91 1.38
CA ASP A 166 0.84 -15.03 0.62
C ASP A 166 0.36 -13.57 0.61
N GLN A 167 -0.77 -13.25 1.25
CA GLN A 167 -1.42 -11.94 1.15
C GLN A 167 -1.80 -11.36 2.50
N ALA A 168 -1.64 -10.04 2.64
CA ALA A 168 -2.06 -9.32 3.82
C ALA A 168 -2.67 -7.96 3.46
N TYR A 169 -3.68 -7.56 4.22
CA TYR A 169 -4.25 -6.23 4.18
C TYR A 169 -3.57 -5.34 5.22
N PHE A 170 -3.15 -4.16 4.80
CA PHE A 170 -2.52 -3.15 5.65
C PHE A 170 -3.39 -1.89 5.71
N ASN A 171 -3.45 -1.28 6.89
CA ASN A 171 -4.17 -0.04 7.13
C ASN A 171 -3.59 0.70 8.34
N PHE A 172 -2.83 1.75 8.08
CA PHE A 172 -2.08 2.46 9.11
C PHE A 172 -2.89 3.62 9.69
N ALA A 173 -3.41 3.45 10.90
CA ALA A 173 -4.14 4.49 11.63
C ALA A 173 -3.27 5.32 12.59
N GLY A 174 -2.06 4.82 12.92
CA GLY A 174 -1.14 5.47 13.85
C GLY A 174 -1.54 5.38 15.33
N HIS A 175 -2.55 4.58 15.68
CA HIS A 175 -2.92 4.33 17.08
C HIS A 175 -2.15 3.13 17.64
N TYR A 176 -1.72 3.23 18.89
CA TYR A 176 -0.99 2.18 19.59
C TYR A 176 -1.35 2.19 21.08
N LEU A 177 -1.05 1.09 21.75
CA LEU A 177 -1.03 0.98 23.20
C LEU A 177 0.42 0.80 23.64
N GLU A 178 0.81 1.40 24.76
CA GLU A 178 2.10 1.09 25.38
C GLU A 178 1.91 -0.04 26.39
N VAL A 179 2.89 -0.95 26.43
CA VAL A 179 2.95 -1.97 27.48
C VAL A 179 3.44 -1.33 28.77
N GLU A 180 2.71 -1.55 29.87
CA GLU A 180 3.03 -1.03 31.21
C GLU A 180 4.01 -1.91 32.01
#